data_AF-A0A528FPR5-F1
#
_entry.id   AF-A0A528FPR5-F1
#
_cell.length_a   1.000
_cell.length_b   1.000
_cell.length_c   1.000
_cell.angle_alpha   90.00
_cell.angle_beta   90.00
_cell.angle_gamma   90.00
#
_symmetry.space_group_name_H-M   'P 1'
#
loop_
_entity.id
_entity.type
_entity.pdbx_description
1 polymer ?
#
loop_
_entity_poly.entity_id
_entity_poly.type
_entity_poly.pdbx_seq_one_letter_code
_entity_poly.pdbx_strand_id
1 'polypeptide(L)'
;RDGAFQLGWTGDNGDPDNFFFLLGCDAIGQSNYAIWCNQEFGALLQKGKATTDVAERTKIYEEAQGVFKREAPWLTIAHSKVFMP
;
A
#
# COMPACT_ATOMS: atom_id res chain seq x y z
N ARG A 1 -1.78 -19.32 2.34
CA ARG A 1 -0.83 -19.98 1.41
C ARG A 1 0.48 -19.98 2.14
N ASP A 2 1.18 -21.09 2.19
CA ASP A 2 2.43 -21.15 2.96
C ASP A 2 3.60 -20.72 2.09
N GLY A 3 4.37 -19.75 2.56
CA GLY A 3 5.58 -19.25 1.91
C GLY A 3 5.43 -17.93 1.14
N ALA A 4 6.57 -17.35 0.80
CA ALA A 4 6.66 -16.14 0.00
C ALA A 4 6.31 -16.43 -1.47
N PHE A 5 5.71 -15.45 -2.14
CA PHE A 5 5.39 -15.55 -3.56
C PHE A 5 5.46 -14.18 -4.22
N GLN A 6 5.56 -14.16 -5.55
CA GLN A 6 5.70 -12.92 -6.31
C GLN A 6 4.35 -12.42 -6.79
N LEU A 7 4.12 -11.12 -6.60
CA LEU A 7 2.97 -10.38 -7.07
C LEU A 7 3.41 -9.01 -7.57
N GLY A 8 2.54 -8.39 -8.37
CA GLY A 8 2.64 -6.99 -8.76
C GLY A 8 1.28 -6.33 -8.69
N TRP A 9 1.27 -5.01 -8.80
CA TRP A 9 0.06 -4.19 -8.87
C TRP A 9 0.24 -3.08 -9.89
N THR A 10 -0.82 -2.80 -10.66
CA THR A 10 -0.93 -1.63 -11.52
C THR A 10 -2.02 -0.75 -10.94
N GLY A 11 -1.72 0.53 -10.70
CA GLY A 11 -2.70 1.44 -10.12
C GLY A 11 -3.89 1.68 -11.04
N ASP A 12 -5.11 1.63 -10.50
CA ASP A 12 -6.34 1.67 -11.31
C ASP A 12 -6.87 3.08 -11.58
N ASN A 13 -6.63 4.02 -10.66
CA ASN A 13 -7.29 5.33 -10.64
C ASN A 13 -6.35 6.53 -10.43
N GLY A 14 -5.04 6.28 -10.32
CA GLY A 14 -4.04 7.32 -10.06
C GLY A 14 -4.04 7.88 -8.63
N ASP A 15 -4.91 7.40 -7.74
CA ASP A 15 -4.87 7.78 -6.32
C ASP A 15 -3.90 6.88 -5.55
N PRO A 16 -2.99 7.44 -4.72
CA PRO A 16 -2.09 6.64 -3.90
C PRO A 16 -2.81 5.60 -3.02
N ASP A 17 -4.03 5.88 -2.58
CA ASP A 17 -4.83 4.94 -1.78
C ASP A 17 -4.96 3.56 -2.46
N ASN A 18 -5.07 3.53 -3.79
CA ASN A 18 -5.19 2.29 -4.57
C ASN A 18 -3.95 1.38 -4.43
N PHE A 19 -2.79 1.90 -4.01
CA PHE A 19 -1.64 1.07 -3.65
C PHE A 19 -1.63 0.68 -2.18
N PHE A 20 -1.98 1.61 -1.29
CA PHE A 20 -1.86 1.36 0.15
C PHE A 20 -2.96 0.44 0.70
N PHE A 21 -4.17 0.49 0.15
CA PHE A 21 -5.27 -0.35 0.64
C PHE A 21 -4.99 -1.86 0.52
N LEU A 22 -4.07 -2.26 -0.37
CA LEU A 22 -3.59 -3.64 -0.54
C LEU A 22 -3.00 -4.23 0.75
N LEU A 23 -2.57 -3.38 1.69
CA LEU A 23 -2.04 -3.77 3.00
C LEU A 23 -2.93 -3.34 4.17
N GLY A 24 -4.14 -2.84 3.90
CA GLY A 24 -5.12 -2.60 4.94
C GLY A 24 -5.48 -3.89 5.68
N CYS A 25 -5.76 -3.80 6.98
CA CYS A 25 -6.19 -4.96 7.77
C CYS A 25 -7.47 -5.60 7.20
N ASP A 26 -8.41 -4.77 6.72
CA ASP A 26 -9.66 -5.22 6.11
C ASP A 26 -9.47 -5.94 4.75
N ALA A 27 -8.27 -5.83 4.16
CA ALA A 27 -7.93 -6.51 2.92
C ALA A 27 -7.38 -7.94 3.15
N ILE A 28 -7.23 -8.39 4.40
CA ILE A 28 -6.84 -9.78 4.71
C ILE A 28 -7.92 -10.74 4.20
N GLY A 29 -7.49 -11.76 3.45
CA GLY A 29 -8.40 -12.67 2.75
C GLY A 29 -8.90 -12.15 1.40
N GLN A 30 -8.51 -10.93 1.02
CA GLN A 30 -8.73 -10.34 -0.30
C GLN A 30 -7.39 -10.06 -0.99
N SER A 31 -6.99 -8.79 -1.09
CA SER A 31 -5.74 -8.36 -1.75
C SER A 31 -4.52 -8.35 -0.82
N ASN A 32 -4.71 -8.39 0.50
CA ASN A 32 -3.59 -8.45 1.45
C ASN A 32 -3.12 -9.89 1.64
N TYR A 33 -2.27 -10.31 0.72
CA TYR A 33 -1.65 -11.62 0.77
C TYR A 33 -0.48 -11.75 1.74
N ALA A 34 0.03 -10.63 2.27
CA ALA A 34 1.04 -10.65 3.33
C ALA A 34 0.44 -11.08 4.68
N ILE A 35 -0.90 -11.06 4.80
CA ILE A 35 -1.63 -11.33 6.06
C ILE A 35 -1.07 -10.45 7.20
N TRP A 36 -0.67 -9.22 6.83
CA TRP A 36 -0.07 -8.26 7.72
C TRP A 36 -1.10 -7.22 8.12
N CYS A 37 -1.17 -6.90 9.41
CA CYS A 37 -2.02 -5.85 9.94
C CYS A 37 -1.24 -5.04 10.96
N ASN A 38 -1.11 -3.74 10.71
CA ASN A 38 -0.44 -2.78 11.59
C ASN A 38 -1.38 -1.60 11.86
N GLN A 39 -1.60 -1.29 13.14
CA GLN A 39 -2.56 -0.27 13.56
C GLN A 39 -2.13 1.15 13.17
N GLU A 40 -0.83 1.45 13.23
CA GLU A 40 -0.27 2.76 12.83
C GLU A 40 -0.49 2.99 11.34
N PHE A 41 -0.12 2.01 10.51
CA PHE A 41 -0.35 2.05 9.07
C PHE A 41 -1.85 2.19 8.74
N GLY A 42 -2.70 1.37 9.36
CA GLY A 42 -4.15 1.43 9.17
C GLY A 42 -4.74 2.80 9.52
N ALA A 43 -4.31 3.40 10.63
CA ALA A 43 -4.74 4.75 11.02
C ALA A 43 -4.32 5.82 10.01
N LEU A 44 -3.08 5.74 9.49
CA LEU A 44 -2.59 6.64 8.44
C LEU A 44 -3.41 6.49 7.15
N LEU A 45 -3.79 5.27 6.75
CA LEU A 45 -4.63 5.07 5.58
C LEU A 45 -6.01 5.71 5.73
N GLN A 46 -6.66 5.51 6.88
CA GLN A 46 -7.97 6.11 7.12
C GLN A 46 -7.90 7.64 7.14
N LYS A 47 -6.84 8.20 7.74
CA LYS A 47 -6.59 9.64 7.72
C LYS A 47 -6.37 10.14 6.28
N GLY A 48 -5.52 9.47 5.52
CA GLY A 48 -5.22 9.81 4.12
C GLY A 48 -6.46 9.80 3.22
N LYS A 49 -7.34 8.80 3.39
CA LYS A 49 -8.63 8.71 2.67
C LYS A 49 -9.58 9.86 2.98
N ALA A 50 -9.58 10.36 4.22
CA ALA A 50 -10.46 11.44 4.65
C ALA A 50 -9.91 12.85 4.31
N THR A 51 -8.60 12.98 4.06
CA THR A 51 -7.94 14.25 3.76
C THR A 51 -8.05 14.62 2.27
N THR A 52 -8.59 15.81 1.98
CA THR A 52 -8.72 16.32 0.60
C THR A 52 -7.56 17.22 0.16
N ASP A 53 -6.87 17.87 1.10
CA ASP A 53 -5.68 18.67 0.79
C ASP A 53 -4.52 17.78 0.34
N VAL A 54 -3.99 18.04 -0.85
CA VAL A 54 -2.97 17.18 -1.46
C VAL A 54 -1.65 17.22 -0.69
N ALA A 55 -1.27 18.38 -0.13
CA ALA A 55 0.00 18.52 0.58
C ALA A 55 -0.04 17.79 1.92
N GLU A 56 -1.14 17.90 2.66
CA GLU A 56 -1.36 17.14 3.88
C GLU A 56 -1.47 15.63 3.59
N ARG A 57 -2.23 15.24 2.57
CA ARG A 57 -2.39 13.84 2.18
C ARG A 57 -1.08 13.20 1.74
N THR A 58 -0.22 13.96 1.06
CA THR A 58 1.14 13.51 0.69
C THR A 58 1.95 13.15 1.92
N LYS A 59 1.99 14.03 2.93
CA LYS A 59 2.73 13.77 4.18
C LYS A 59 2.24 12.52 4.90
N ILE A 60 0.92 12.34 4.97
CA ILE A 60 0.32 11.14 5.57
C ILE A 60 0.78 9.86 4.86
N TYR A 61 0.78 9.86 3.53
CA TYR A 61 1.23 8.69 2.76
C TYR A 61 2.76 8.50 2.80
N GLU A 62 3.55 9.55 2.96
CA GLU A 62 4.99 9.44 3.25
C GLU A 62 5.25 8.80 4.61
N GLU A 63 4.50 9.17 5.65
CA GLU A 63 4.54 8.51 6.96
C GLU A 63 4.16 7.02 6.84
N ALA A 64 3.11 6.71 6.07
CA ALA A 64 2.68 5.32 5.84
C ALA A 64 3.76 4.49 5.12
N GLN A 65 4.47 5.08 4.15
CA GLN A 65 5.64 4.45 3.52
C GLN A 65 6.77 4.18 4.52
N GLY A 66 6.96 5.08 5.50
CA GLY A 66 7.91 4.89 6.60
C GLY A 66 7.58 3.66 7.45
N VAL A 67 6.30 3.48 7.83
CA VAL A 67 5.84 2.27 8.55
C VAL A 67 6.05 1.02 7.70
N PHE A 68 5.62 1.06 6.44
CA PHE A 68 5.79 -0.04 5.50
C PHE A 68 7.27 -0.46 5.38
N LYS A 69 8.19 0.51 5.24
CA LYS A 69 9.61 0.20 5.09
C LYS A 69 10.23 -0.38 6.37
N ARG A 70 9.81 0.11 7.53
CA ARG A 70 10.26 -0.36 8.86
C ARG A 70 9.83 -1.80 9.13
N GLU A 71 8.57 -2.13 8.80
CA GLU A 71 7.96 -3.44 9.07
C GLU A 71 8.24 -4.47 7.96
N ALA A 72 8.59 -4.00 6.76
CA ALA A 72 8.92 -4.79 5.59
C ALA A 72 7.92 -5.95 5.27
N PRO A 73 6.60 -5.69 5.21
CA PRO A 73 5.62 -6.73 4.91
C PRO A 73 5.75 -7.28 3.48
N TRP A 74 6.37 -6.51 2.57
CA TRP A 74 6.79 -6.95 1.24
C TRP A 74 8.27 -6.65 0.99
N LEU A 75 8.87 -7.46 0.14
CA LEU A 75 10.11 -7.09 -0.55
C LEU A 75 9.75 -6.41 -1.88
N THR A 76 9.81 -5.08 -1.93
CA THR A 76 9.58 -4.32 -3.16
C THR A 76 10.75 -4.50 -4.13
N ILE A 77 10.47 -4.98 -5.35
CA ILE A 77 11.52 -5.32 -6.33
C ILE A 77 11.75 -4.20 -7.34
N ALA A 78 10.72 -3.80 -8.09
CA ALA A 78 10.86 -2.84 -9.19
C ALA A 78 9.53 -2.22 -9.62
N HIS A 79 9.61 -1.14 -10.39
CA HIS A 79 8.52 -0.60 -11.22
C HIS A 79 8.90 -0.79 -12.70
N SER A 80 7.98 -1.29 -13.52
CA SER A 80 8.25 -1.63 -14.92
C SER A 80 8.00 -0.46 -15.87
N LYS A 81 8.65 -0.51 -17.05
CA LYS A 81 8.24 0.27 -18.22
C LYS A 81 7.26 -0.55 -19.03
N VAL A 82 6.11 0.03 -19.37
CA VAL A 82 5.12 -0.62 -20.22
C VAL A 82 5.60 -0.56 -21.68
N PHE A 83 5.55 -1.69 -22.37
CA PHE A 83 5.75 -1.78 -23.81
C PHE A 83 4.42 -2.14 -24.47
N MET A 84 3.93 -1.30 -25.38
CA MET A 84 2.78 -1.56 -26.22
C MET A 84 3.28 -1.63 -27.68
N PRO A 85 3.15 -2.78 -28.36
CA PRO A 85 3.61 -2.95 -29.74
C PRO A 85 2.81 -2.14 -30.75
#